data_AF-A0A964FC27-F1
#
_entry.id   AF-A0A964FC27-F1
#
_cell.length_a   1.000
_cell.length_b   1.000
_cell.length_c   1.000
_cell.angle_alpha   90.00
_cell.angle_beta   90.00
_cell.angle_gamma   90.00
#
_symmetry.space_group_name_H-M   'P 1'
#
loop_
_entity.id
_entity.type
_entity.pdbx_description
1 polymer ?
#
loop_
_entity_poly.entity_id
_entity_poly.type
_entity_poly.pdbx_seq_one_letter_code
_entity_poly.pdbx_strand_id
1 'polypeptide(L)'
;MEVLNRGGWKRSEGSALMFQIKAAISKGPSGDTKMVVDESRDVWLQRVGEVLFTRGRVFRLVWKGNVIPFETTTEPRRDERGKDYISVRFRTFGSSVHAERHGVGPYHFSGEEERRQAMILAVEALRTFGGNYSGPDNPEGFHRIEHDGRIYTKRDFGMA
;
A
#
# COMPACT_ATOMS: atom_id res chain seq x y z
N MET A 1 42.37 -7.67 33.42
CA MET A 1 42.99 -7.78 32.08
C MET A 1 41.89 -8.11 31.10
N GLU A 2 41.51 -7.11 30.30
CA GLU A 2 40.81 -7.29 29.02
C GLU A 2 41.62 -8.22 28.11
N VAL A 3 40.94 -9.04 27.30
CA VAL A 3 41.00 -8.96 25.83
C VAL A 3 39.65 -9.37 25.25
N LEU A 4 38.99 -8.42 24.61
CA LEU A 4 37.87 -8.56 23.68
C LEU A 4 38.30 -9.31 22.41
N ASN A 5 37.47 -10.22 21.88
CA ASN A 5 37.21 -10.23 20.44
C ASN A 5 35.97 -11.02 19.98
N ARG A 6 34.93 -10.25 19.64
CA ARG A 6 34.15 -10.30 18.38
C ARG A 6 33.60 -11.66 17.94
N GLY A 7 32.56 -12.11 18.64
CA GLY A 7 31.52 -12.94 18.03
C GLY A 7 30.70 -12.07 17.07
N GLY A 8 31.02 -12.15 15.78
CA GLY A 8 30.37 -11.39 14.71
C GLY A 8 28.85 -11.54 14.73
N TRP A 9 28.15 -10.41 14.78
CA TRP A 9 26.75 -10.33 14.40
C TRP A 9 26.64 -10.75 12.93
N LYS A 10 26.20 -11.98 12.70
CA LYS A 10 25.63 -12.38 11.42
C LYS A 10 24.43 -11.47 11.17
N ARG A 11 24.58 -10.51 10.27
CA ARG A 11 23.42 -9.92 9.59
C ARG A 11 22.70 -11.08 8.90
N SER A 12 21.48 -11.37 9.30
CA SER A 12 20.59 -12.18 8.49
C SER A 12 20.19 -11.37 7.27
N GLU A 13 20.93 -11.55 6.18
CA GLU A 13 20.46 -11.20 4.84
C GLU A 13 19.23 -12.05 4.51
N GLY A 14 18.10 -11.42 4.20
CA GLY A 14 17.03 -12.12 3.46
C GLY A 14 15.56 -11.76 3.72
N SER A 15 15.19 -10.89 4.66
CA SER A 15 13.85 -10.26 4.59
C SER A 15 14.01 -8.79 4.26
N ALA A 16 14.07 -8.48 2.98
CA ALA A 16 13.91 -7.10 2.54
C ALA A 16 12.63 -6.52 3.17
N LEU A 17 12.75 -5.30 3.67
CA LEU A 17 11.67 -4.42 4.14
C LEU A 17 10.51 -4.49 3.13
N MET A 18 9.50 -5.30 3.39
CA MET A 18 8.47 -5.59 2.41
C MET A 18 7.13 -5.81 3.08
N PHE A 19 6.12 -5.18 2.51
CA PHE A 19 4.73 -5.36 2.90
C PHE A 19 4.30 -6.82 2.75
N GLN A 20 3.70 -7.37 3.81
CA GLN A 20 3.15 -8.72 3.88
C GLN A 20 1.63 -8.69 4.00
N ILE A 21 0.95 -9.72 3.52
CA ILE A 21 -0.49 -9.90 3.75
C ILE A 21 -0.68 -10.69 5.04
N LYS A 22 -1.40 -10.11 6.01
CA LYS A 22 -1.73 -10.74 7.30
C LYS A 22 -3.22 -10.69 7.58
N ALA A 23 -3.68 -11.44 8.58
CA ALA A 23 -5.01 -11.25 9.13
C ALA A 23 -5.14 -9.82 9.69
N ALA A 24 -6.29 -9.19 9.48
CA ALA A 24 -6.53 -7.84 9.97
C ALA A 24 -6.69 -7.82 11.49
N ILE A 25 -6.13 -6.78 12.14
CA ILE A 25 -6.29 -6.53 13.59
C ILE A 25 -7.77 -6.33 13.95
N SER A 26 -8.56 -5.81 13.01
CA SER A 26 -10.01 -5.74 13.11
C SER A 26 -10.67 -5.94 11.75
N LYS A 27 -11.88 -6.51 11.75
CA LYS A 27 -12.70 -6.62 10.54
C LYS A 27 -12.97 -5.20 10.01
N GLY A 28 -12.57 -4.95 8.77
CA GLY A 28 -12.84 -3.67 8.12
C GLY A 28 -14.34 -3.46 7.94
N PRO A 29 -14.82 -2.21 7.79
CA PRO A 29 -16.24 -1.93 7.48
C PRO A 29 -16.74 -2.61 6.20
N SER A 30 -15.84 -2.89 5.25
CA SER A 30 -16.06 -3.69 4.04
C SER A 30 -16.18 -5.21 4.28
N GLY A 31 -15.97 -5.66 5.52
CA GLY A 31 -15.89 -7.07 5.88
C GLY A 31 -14.53 -7.72 5.61
N ASP A 32 -13.54 -6.97 5.12
CA ASP A 32 -12.20 -7.50 4.85
C ASP A 32 -11.53 -8.01 6.14
N THR A 33 -11.03 -9.24 6.07
CA THR A 33 -10.35 -9.94 7.17
C THR A 33 -8.83 -9.94 7.04
N LYS A 34 -8.30 -9.26 6.02
CA LYS A 34 -6.86 -9.16 5.72
C LYS A 34 -6.39 -7.72 5.77
N MET A 35 -5.10 -7.53 5.94
CA MET A 35 -4.40 -6.25 5.83
C MET A 35 -3.04 -6.46 5.17
N VAL A 36 -2.48 -5.39 4.63
CA VAL A 36 -1.12 -5.35 4.10
C VAL A 36 -0.26 -4.60 5.12
N VAL A 37 0.83 -5.20 5.61
CA VAL A 37 1.58 -4.69 6.78
C VAL A 37 3.07 -4.65 6.49
N ASP A 38 3.71 -3.55 6.88
CA ASP A 38 5.14 -3.45 7.09
C ASP A 38 5.40 -3.05 8.55
N GLU A 39 5.77 -4.04 9.36
CA GLU A 39 6.00 -3.85 10.80
C GLU A 39 7.24 -3.02 11.10
N SER A 40 8.25 -3.06 10.21
CA SER A 40 9.51 -2.34 10.41
C SER A 40 9.34 -0.82 10.28
N ARG A 41 8.37 -0.39 9.47
CA ARG A 41 8.05 1.02 9.24
C ARG A 41 6.82 1.49 10.02
N ASP A 42 6.22 0.60 10.82
CA ASP A 42 4.95 0.79 11.51
C ASP A 42 3.85 1.28 10.55
N VAL A 43 3.64 0.51 9.48
CA VAL A 43 2.66 0.82 8.43
C VAL A 43 1.74 -0.37 8.18
N TRP A 44 0.45 -0.10 8.02
CA TRP A 44 -0.45 -1.07 7.43
C TRP A 44 -1.55 -0.41 6.59
N LEU A 45 -2.07 -1.17 5.65
CA LEU A 45 -3.12 -0.79 4.72
C LEU A 45 -4.27 -1.78 4.80
N GLN A 46 -5.50 -1.25 4.83
CA GLN A 46 -6.70 -2.04 4.72
C GLN A 46 -7.71 -1.34 3.81
N ARG A 47 -8.39 -2.10 2.95
CA ARG A 47 -9.58 -1.62 2.26
C ARG A 47 -10.72 -1.49 3.27
N VAL A 48 -11.42 -0.37 3.24
CA VAL A 48 -12.55 -0.09 4.15
C VAL A 48 -13.87 0.03 3.41
N GLY A 49 -13.84 0.17 2.09
CA GLY A 49 -15.04 0.26 1.26
C GLY A 49 -14.73 0.37 -0.22
N GLU A 50 -15.77 0.65 -0.98
CA GLU A 50 -15.72 0.91 -2.43
C GLU A 50 -16.31 2.29 -2.73
N VAL A 51 -15.88 2.88 -3.83
CA VAL A 51 -16.44 4.14 -4.31
C VAL A 51 -17.69 3.82 -5.12
N LEU A 52 -18.83 4.40 -4.74
CA LEU A 52 -20.10 4.16 -5.42
C LEU A 52 -20.02 4.50 -6.91
N PHE A 53 -20.67 3.67 -7.74
CA PHE A 53 -20.82 3.87 -9.19
C PHE A 53 -19.52 3.89 -10.02
N THR A 54 -18.38 3.55 -9.42
CA THR A 54 -17.08 3.49 -10.11
C THR A 54 -16.32 2.24 -9.69
N ARG A 55 -15.28 1.85 -10.45
CA ARG A 55 -14.32 0.81 -10.04
C ARG A 55 -13.28 1.37 -9.06
N GLY A 56 -13.74 2.14 -8.09
CA GLY A 56 -12.90 2.78 -7.10
C GLY A 56 -12.92 2.07 -5.75
N ARG A 57 -11.83 2.19 -5.00
CA ARG A 57 -11.67 1.56 -3.68
C ARG A 57 -11.28 2.59 -2.65
N VAL A 58 -11.74 2.36 -1.43
CA VAL A 58 -11.52 3.24 -0.28
C VAL A 58 -10.63 2.51 0.70
N PHE A 59 -9.57 3.17 1.13
CA PHE A 59 -8.57 2.59 2.00
C PHE A 59 -8.32 3.46 3.22
N ARG A 60 -7.83 2.81 4.28
CA ARG A 60 -7.09 3.44 5.36
C ARG A 60 -5.64 2.95 5.31
N LEU A 61 -4.70 3.88 5.23
CA LEU A 61 -3.30 3.64 5.57
C LEU A 61 -3.13 4.06 7.03
N VAL A 62 -2.53 3.22 7.85
CA VAL A 62 -2.08 3.63 9.18
C VAL A 62 -0.57 3.64 9.17
N TRP A 63 0.01 4.77 9.56
CA TRP A 63 1.45 4.99 9.59
C TRP A 63 1.84 5.69 10.89
N LYS A 64 2.66 5.03 11.73
CA LYS A 64 3.07 5.56 13.04
C LYS A 64 1.88 5.99 13.90
N GLY A 65 0.82 5.18 13.90
CA GLY A 65 -0.44 5.45 14.60
C GLY A 65 -1.39 6.44 13.90
N ASN A 66 -0.96 7.17 12.88
CA ASN A 66 -1.82 8.11 12.15
C ASN A 66 -2.63 7.39 11.08
N VAL A 67 -3.93 7.68 11.01
CA VAL A 67 -4.84 7.07 10.02
C VAL A 67 -5.05 8.05 8.86
N ILE A 68 -4.67 7.64 7.66
CA ILE A 68 -4.71 8.43 6.44
C ILE A 68 -5.72 7.78 5.47
N PRO A 69 -6.89 8.39 5.24
CA PRO A 69 -7.84 7.88 4.26
C PRO A 69 -7.42 8.25 2.84
N PHE A 70 -7.74 7.37 1.89
CA PHE A 70 -7.60 7.70 0.47
C PHE A 70 -8.51 6.85 -0.42
N GLU A 71 -8.76 7.37 -1.63
CA GLU A 71 -9.51 6.69 -2.68
C GLU A 71 -8.62 6.39 -3.86
N THR A 72 -8.82 5.23 -4.49
CA THR A 72 -8.23 4.91 -5.79
C THR A 72 -9.30 4.67 -6.83
N THR A 73 -8.94 4.83 -8.10
CA THR A 73 -9.67 4.29 -9.25
C THR A 73 -8.86 3.17 -9.88
N THR A 74 -9.55 2.18 -10.45
CA THR A 74 -8.91 1.07 -11.16
C THR A 74 -9.47 0.94 -12.57
N GLU A 75 -8.58 0.84 -13.56
CA GLU A 75 -8.92 0.76 -14.97
C GLU A 75 -8.15 -0.38 -15.63
N PRO A 76 -8.84 -1.38 -16.22
CA PRO A 76 -8.20 -2.34 -17.11
C PRO A 76 -7.71 -1.64 -18.36
N ARG A 77 -6.47 -1.92 -18.74
CA ARG A 77 -5.82 -1.38 -19.92
C ARG A 77 -5.00 -2.45 -20.60
N ARG A 78 -4.56 -2.16 -21.81
CA ARG A 78 -3.68 -3.01 -22.62
C ARG A 78 -2.48 -2.18 -23.05
N ASP A 79 -1.28 -2.74 -22.94
CA ASP A 79 -0.07 -2.05 -23.43
C ASP A 79 0.13 -2.26 -24.94
N GLU A 80 1.14 -1.59 -25.50
CA GLU A 80 1.46 -1.62 -26.93
C GLU A 80 1.76 -3.04 -27.46
N ARG A 81 2.13 -3.97 -26.57
CA ARG A 81 2.41 -5.38 -26.92
C ARG A 81 1.17 -6.26 -26.77
N GLY A 82 0.02 -5.68 -26.46
CA GLY A 82 -1.23 -6.40 -26.28
C GLY A 82 -1.40 -7.02 -24.89
N LYS A 83 -0.52 -6.75 -23.92
CA LYS A 83 -0.61 -7.35 -22.57
C LYS A 83 -1.57 -6.54 -21.70
N ASP A 84 -2.52 -7.25 -21.08
CA ASP A 84 -3.48 -6.64 -20.16
C ASP A 84 -2.82 -6.29 -18.81
N TYR A 85 -3.22 -5.14 -18.26
CA TYR A 85 -2.81 -4.66 -16.94
C TYR A 85 -3.93 -3.84 -16.29
N ILE A 86 -3.86 -3.67 -14.98
CA ILE A 86 -4.72 -2.78 -14.20
C ILE A 86 -3.92 -1.52 -13.85
N SER A 87 -4.36 -0.37 -14.38
CA SER A 87 -3.91 0.95 -13.91
C SER A 87 -4.66 1.29 -12.63
N VAL A 88 -3.92 1.73 -11.61
CA VAL A 88 -4.46 2.20 -10.33
C VAL A 88 -3.99 3.62 -10.11
N ARG A 89 -4.91 4.54 -9.85
CA ARG A 89 -4.61 5.96 -9.62
C ARG A 89 -5.20 6.43 -8.30
N PHE A 90 -4.50 7.30 -7.59
CA PHE A 90 -5.09 8.01 -6.46
C PHE A 90 -6.12 9.02 -6.97
N ARG A 91 -7.33 8.98 -6.42
CA ARG A 91 -8.36 10.00 -6.64
C ARG A 91 -8.29 11.08 -5.57
N THR A 92 -8.09 10.67 -4.32
CA THR A 92 -7.91 11.55 -3.17
C THR A 92 -6.82 10.97 -2.27
N PHE A 93 -6.20 11.78 -1.41
CA PHE A 93 -5.24 11.32 -0.41
C PHE A 93 -5.25 12.26 0.80
N GLY A 94 -5.47 11.71 2.00
CA GLY A 94 -5.67 12.47 3.24
C GLY A 94 -7.12 12.85 3.51
N SER A 95 -8.02 12.77 2.52
CA SER A 95 -9.45 12.97 2.70
C SER A 95 -10.26 12.04 1.81
N SER A 96 -11.42 11.60 2.30
CA SER A 96 -12.35 10.79 1.52
C SER A 96 -13.73 10.79 2.19
N VAL A 97 -14.73 11.34 1.51
CA VAL A 97 -16.13 11.31 1.96
C VAL A 97 -16.62 9.86 2.13
N HIS A 98 -16.11 8.93 1.31
CA HIS A 98 -16.46 7.52 1.44
C HIS A 98 -15.80 6.88 2.67
N ALA A 99 -14.55 7.24 2.98
CA ALA A 99 -13.87 6.75 4.18
C ALA A 99 -14.52 7.29 5.46
N GLU A 100 -14.99 8.53 5.45
CA GLU A 100 -15.71 9.14 6.58
C GLU A 100 -17.01 8.37 6.92
N ARG A 101 -17.75 7.90 5.90
CA ARG A 101 -18.92 7.02 6.10
C ARG A 101 -18.57 5.69 6.79
N HIS A 102 -17.30 5.31 6.75
CA HIS A 102 -16.73 4.14 7.40
C HIS A 102 -15.98 4.47 8.70
N GLY A 103 -16.17 5.67 9.25
CA GLY A 103 -15.58 6.12 10.51
C GLY A 103 -14.10 6.51 10.40
N VAL A 104 -13.58 6.71 9.19
CA VAL A 104 -12.20 7.15 8.96
C VAL A 104 -12.21 8.63 8.58
N GLY A 105 -11.89 9.49 9.54
CA GLY A 105 -11.83 10.94 9.35
C GLY A 105 -10.65 11.39 8.49
N PRO A 106 -10.65 12.66 8.04
CA PRO A 106 -9.54 13.22 7.27
C PRO A 106 -8.26 13.30 8.09
N TYR A 107 -7.12 13.27 7.39
CA TYR A 107 -5.79 13.48 7.95
C TYR A 107 -5.19 14.77 7.41
N HIS A 108 -4.68 15.60 8.32
CA HIS A 108 -4.01 16.85 7.98
C HIS A 108 -2.51 16.65 8.06
N PHE A 109 -1.84 16.69 6.91
CA PHE A 109 -0.39 16.63 6.83
C PHE A 109 0.23 17.92 7.37
N SER A 110 1.35 17.78 8.06
CA SER A 110 2.20 18.89 8.52
C SER A 110 2.94 19.58 7.36
N GLY A 111 3.08 18.91 6.21
CA GLY A 111 3.66 19.47 4.99
C GLY A 111 3.73 18.49 3.83
N GLU A 112 4.16 18.98 2.67
CA GLU A 112 4.22 18.17 1.43
C GLU A 112 5.19 16.99 1.53
N GLU A 113 6.27 17.11 2.29
CA GLU A 113 7.23 16.01 2.43
C GLU A 113 6.64 14.82 3.18
N GLU A 114 5.90 15.07 4.27
CA GLU A 114 5.17 14.02 4.98
C GLU A 114 4.14 13.36 4.08
N ARG A 115 3.38 14.18 3.34
CA ARG A 115 2.39 13.70 2.38
C ARG A 115 3.02 12.80 1.31
N ARG A 116 4.15 13.22 0.74
CA ARG A 116 4.91 12.47 -0.26
C ARG A 116 5.39 11.13 0.29
N GLN A 117 5.94 11.11 1.50
CA GLN A 117 6.37 9.86 2.16
C GLN A 117 5.20 8.91 2.40
N ALA A 118 4.07 9.41 2.91
CA ALA A 118 2.86 8.62 3.10
C ALA A 118 2.31 8.06 1.78
N MET A 119 2.35 8.84 0.69
CA MET A 119 1.92 8.37 -0.63
C MET A 119 2.82 7.26 -1.17
N ILE A 120 4.15 7.36 -0.98
CA ILE A 120 5.08 6.28 -1.37
C ILE A 120 4.75 4.99 -0.61
N LEU A 121 4.51 5.08 0.70
CA LEU A 121 4.09 3.92 1.50
C LEU A 121 2.75 3.34 1.02
N ALA A 122 1.80 4.19 0.64
CA ALA A 122 0.53 3.75 0.06
C ALA A 122 0.72 3.06 -1.29
N VAL A 123 1.60 3.57 -2.17
CA VAL A 123 1.95 2.95 -3.46
C VAL A 123 2.49 1.55 -3.25
N GLU A 124 3.47 1.41 -2.35
CA GLU A 124 4.07 0.12 -2.00
C GLU A 124 3.03 -0.87 -1.46
N ALA A 125 2.20 -0.43 -0.50
CA ALA A 125 1.17 -1.26 0.09
C ALA A 125 0.08 -1.66 -0.92
N LEU A 126 -0.34 -0.74 -1.81
CA LEU A 126 -1.30 -1.02 -2.87
C LEU A 126 -0.78 -2.06 -3.87
N ARG A 127 0.53 -2.14 -4.08
CA ARG A 127 1.11 -3.16 -4.96
C ARG A 127 1.00 -4.56 -4.37
N THR A 128 1.26 -4.70 -3.07
CA THR A 128 1.06 -5.96 -2.34
C THR A 128 -0.42 -6.29 -2.21
N PHE A 129 -1.29 -5.29 -2.05
CA PHE A 129 -2.73 -5.49 -2.08
C PHE A 129 -3.20 -6.01 -3.45
N GLY A 130 -2.75 -5.38 -4.54
CA GLY A 130 -3.15 -5.71 -5.91
C GLY A 130 -4.65 -5.54 -6.12
N GLY A 131 -5.36 -6.65 -6.28
CA GLY A 131 -6.79 -6.69 -6.54
C GLY A 131 -7.60 -6.93 -5.28
N ASN A 132 -7.26 -7.95 -4.50
CA ASN A 132 -7.96 -8.32 -3.28
C ASN A 132 -6.99 -9.13 -2.43
N TYR A 133 -5.88 -8.49 -2.04
CA TYR A 133 -4.75 -9.18 -1.41
C TYR A 133 -4.14 -10.26 -2.32
N SER A 134 -4.03 -9.95 -3.61
CA SER A 134 -3.53 -10.86 -4.66
C SER A 134 -2.28 -10.31 -5.35
N GLY A 135 -1.69 -9.24 -4.82
CA GLY A 135 -0.50 -8.60 -5.36
C GLY A 135 0.67 -9.57 -5.60
N PRO A 136 1.00 -10.47 -4.65
CA PRO A 136 2.06 -11.46 -4.83
C PRO A 136 1.82 -12.42 -6.00
N ASP A 137 0.58 -12.86 -6.22
CA ASP A 137 0.22 -13.86 -7.23
C ASP A 137 0.20 -13.31 -8.65
N ASN A 138 0.02 -11.99 -8.79
CA ASN A 138 -0.06 -11.33 -10.09
C ASN A 138 1.32 -11.21 -10.76
N PRO A 139 1.42 -11.41 -12.09
CA PRO A 139 2.70 -11.28 -12.78
C PRO A 139 3.24 -9.85 -12.73
N GLU A 140 4.53 -9.70 -13.02
CA GLU A 140 5.12 -8.37 -13.12
C GLU A 140 4.44 -7.53 -14.22
N GLY A 141 4.22 -6.25 -13.89
CA GLY A 141 3.58 -5.25 -14.74
C GLY A 141 2.07 -5.36 -14.79
N PHE A 142 1.45 -6.31 -14.07
CA PHE A 142 -0.01 -6.49 -14.07
C PHE A 142 -0.74 -5.41 -13.27
N HIS A 143 -0.28 -5.07 -12.06
CA HIS A 143 -0.75 -3.88 -11.35
C HIS A 143 0.27 -2.76 -11.53
N ARG A 144 -0.19 -1.63 -12.06
CA ARG A 144 0.59 -0.42 -12.31
C ARG A 144 -0.01 0.70 -11.48
N ILE A 145 0.69 1.14 -10.43
CA ILE A 145 0.25 2.26 -9.60
C ILE A 145 0.81 3.54 -10.20
N GLU A 146 -0.06 4.47 -10.57
CA GLU A 146 0.32 5.76 -11.12
C GLU A 146 0.37 6.82 -10.01
N HIS A 147 1.53 7.45 -9.86
CA HIS A 147 1.74 8.53 -8.91
C HIS A 147 2.85 9.48 -9.41
N ASP A 148 2.59 10.78 -9.36
CA ASP A 148 3.54 11.84 -9.71
C ASP A 148 4.17 11.68 -11.11
N GLY A 149 3.34 11.37 -12.12
CA GLY A 149 3.79 11.15 -13.49
C GLY A 149 4.61 9.86 -13.69
N ARG A 150 4.86 9.10 -12.62
CA ARG A 150 5.56 7.82 -12.64
C ARG A 150 4.59 6.66 -12.51
N ILE A 151 4.93 5.57 -13.19
CA ILE A 151 4.27 4.27 -13.03
C ILE A 151 5.16 3.39 -12.16
N TYR A 152 4.59 2.83 -11.11
CA TYR A 152 5.26 1.92 -10.19
C TYR A 152 4.76 0.48 -10.39
N THR A 153 5.71 -0.46 -10.39
CA THR A 153 5.52 -1.90 -10.64
C THR A 153 6.12 -2.74 -9.50
N LYS A 154 6.13 -4.09 -9.57
CA LYS A 154 6.75 -4.92 -8.51
C LYS A 154 8.26 -4.66 -8.46
N ARG A 155 8.90 -4.54 -9.63
CA ARG A 155 10.36 -4.42 -9.74
C ARG A 155 10.90 -3.16 -9.09
N ASP A 156 10.14 -2.06 -9.12
CA ASP A 156 10.52 -0.79 -8.47
C ASP A 156 10.76 -0.95 -6.95
N PHE A 157 10.27 -2.04 -6.35
CA PHE A 157 10.37 -2.32 -4.92
C PHE A 157 11.03 -3.67 -4.62
N GLY A 158 11.83 -4.21 -5.56
CA GLY A 158 12.61 -5.43 -5.33
C GLY A 158 11.79 -6.73 -5.31
N MET A 159 10.56 -6.71 -5.80
CA MET A 159 9.72 -7.91 -5.93
C MET A 159 9.87 -8.54 -7.32
N ALA A 160 9.88 -9.88 -7.36
CA ALA A 160 9.89 -10.69 -8.58
C ALA A 160 8.49 -10.95 -9.15
#